data_AF-A0A416NW16-F1
#
_entry.id   AF-A0A416NW16-F1
#
_cell.length_a   1.000
_cell.length_b   1.000
_cell.length_c   1.000
_cell.angle_alpha   90.00
_cell.angle_beta   90.00
_cell.angle_gamma   90.00
#
_symmetry.space_group_name_H-M   'P 1'
#
loop_
_entity.id
_entity.type
_entity.pdbx_description
1 polymer ?
#
loop_
_entity_poly.entity_id
_entity_poly.type
_entity_poly.pdbx_seq_one_letter_code
_entity_poly.pdbx_strand_id
1 'polypeptide(L)' 'MNGYITTLKAAQKWNISARQVQILCKNNRIEGAVQINRIWLIPANVSKPTNTYKYQSQHSL' A
#
# COMPACT_ATOMS: atom_id res chain seq x y z
N MET A 1 13.43 -14.83 -1.80
CA MET A 1 12.29 -13.93 -1.51
C MET A 1 12.38 -12.70 -2.42
N ASN A 2 12.29 -12.88 -3.74
CA ASN A 2 12.66 -11.83 -4.69
C ASN A 2 11.41 -11.32 -5.43
N GLY A 3 10.47 -10.77 -4.67
CA GLY A 3 9.21 -10.32 -5.25
C GLY A 3 8.21 -9.71 -4.27
N TYR A 4 8.48 -9.75 -2.97
CA TYR A 4 7.62 -9.18 -1.94
C TYR A 4 8.37 -8.19 -1.05
N ILE A 5 7.65 -7.17 -0.59
CA ILE A 5 8.07 -6.17 0.38
C ILE A 5 7.12 -6.16 1.57
N THR A 6 7.61 -5.70 2.71
CA THR A 6 6.79 -5.52 3.91
C THR A 6 5.93 -4.27 3.80
N THR A 7 4.94 -4.14 4.69
CA THR A 7 4.12 -2.93 4.83
C THR A 7 4.95 -1.67 5.03
N LEU A 8 6.06 -1.75 5.75
CA LEU A 8 6.95 -0.61 6.00
C LEU A 8 7.67 -0.15 4.72
N LYS A 9 8.18 -1.09 3.93
CA LYS A 9 8.82 -0.77 2.65
C LYS A 9 7.81 -0.21 1.64
N ALA A 10 6.60 -0.78 1.60
CA ALA A 10 5.52 -0.25 0.77
C ALA A 10 5.08 1.16 1.21
N ALA A 11 5.00 1.40 2.51
CA ALA A 11 4.69 2.71 3.10
C ALA A 11 5.69 3.79 2.66
N GLN A 12 6.99 3.48 2.73
CA GLN A 12 8.06 4.35 2.22
C GLN A 12 7.95 4.57 0.71
N LYS A 13 7.76 3.50 -0.08
CA LYS A 13 7.61 3.58 -1.54
C LYS A 13 6.43 4.46 -1.97
N TRP A 14 5.33 4.43 -1.23
CA TRP A 14 4.08 5.11 -1.58
C TRP A 14 3.85 6.44 -0.85
N ASN A 15 4.81 6.84 0.00
CA ASN A 15 4.73 7.99 0.89
C ASN A 15 3.41 8.05 1.67
N ILE A 16 3.06 6.95 2.32
CA ILE A 16 1.87 6.83 3.20
C ILE A 16 2.23 6.11 4.50
N SER A 17 1.37 6.18 5.50
CA SER A 17 1.58 5.44 6.74
C SER A 17 1.46 3.91 6.53
N ALA A 18 2.21 3.12 7.31
CA ALA A 18 2.07 1.66 7.32
C ALA A 18 0.65 1.21 7.68
N ARG A 19 -0.09 2.01 8.48
CA ARG A 19 -1.51 1.79 8.77
C ARG A 19 -2.36 1.89 7.50
N GLN A 20 -2.14 2.91 6.66
CA GLN A 20 -2.85 3.02 5.38
C GLN A 20 -2.54 1.83 4.47
N VAL A 21 -1.29 1.38 4.41
CA VAL A 21 -0.93 0.16 3.68
C VAL A 21 -1.71 -1.05 4.19
N GLN A 22 -1.79 -1.25 5.50
CA GLN A 22 -2.56 -2.35 6.08
C GLN A 22 -4.06 -2.26 5.76
N ILE A 23 -4.64 -1.06 5.74
CA ILE A 23 -6.04 -0.85 5.33
C ILE A 23 -6.22 -1.25 3.85
N LEU A 24 -5.29 -0.86 2.97
CA LEU A 24 -5.33 -1.26 1.56
C LEU A 24 -5.25 -2.78 1.40
N CYS A 25 -4.38 -3.46 2.16
CA CYS A 25 -4.31 -4.91 2.17
C CYS A 25 -5.61 -5.55 2.66
N LYS A 26 -6.16 -5.09 3.79
CA LYS A 26 -7.42 -5.60 4.36
C LYS A 26 -8.62 -5.40 3.44
N ASN A 27 -8.60 -4.33 2.65
CA ASN A 27 -9.66 -4.02 1.69
C ASN A 27 -9.44 -4.70 0.32
N ASN A 28 -8.49 -5.64 0.21
CA ASN A 28 -8.15 -6.33 -1.03
C ASN A 28 -7.81 -5.38 -2.20
N ARG A 29 -7.25 -4.19 -1.89
CA ARG A 29 -6.90 -3.18 -2.91
C ARG A 29 -5.50 -3.35 -3.48
N ILE A 30 -4.71 -4.28 -2.94
CA ILE A 30 -3.36 -4.58 -3.41
C ILE A 30 -3.38 -6.02 -3.93
N GLU A 31 -3.38 -6.17 -5.25
CA GLU A 31 -3.37 -7.46 -5.90
C GLU A 31 -2.11 -8.25 -5.51
N GLY A 32 -2.29 -9.55 -5.23
CA GLY A 32 -1.22 -10.43 -4.80
C GLY A 32 -0.68 -10.18 -3.38
N ALA A 33 -1.26 -9.26 -2.60
CA ALA A 33 -0.93 -9.11 -1.19
C ALA A 33 -1.43 -10.33 -0.39
N VAL A 34 -0.54 -10.92 0.41
CA VAL A 34 -0.86 -12.09 1.24
C VAL A 34 -0.51 -11.84 2.70
N GLN A 35 -1.33 -12.37 3.61
CA GLN A 35 -1.05 -12.32 5.04
C GLN A 35 -0.50 -13.66 5.51
N ILE A 36 0.72 -13.65 6.04
CA ILE A 36 1.38 -14.83 6.62
C ILE A 36 1.80 -14.47 8.05
N ASN A 37 1.34 -15.24 9.03
CA ASN A 37 1.67 -15.03 10.46
C ASN A 37 1.49 -13.56 10.91
N ARG A 38 0.36 -12.94 10.53
CA ARG A 38 0.02 -11.52 10.80
C ARG A 38 0.86 -10.47 10.06
N ILE A 39 1.85 -10.88 9.28
CA ILE A 39 2.66 -9.99 8.44
C ILE A 39 2.04 -9.95 7.04
N TRP A 40 1.90 -8.75 6.48
CA TRP A 40 1.52 -8.57 5.09
C TRP A 40 2.76 -8.57 4.19
N LEU A 41 2.74 -9.45 3.20
CA LEU A 41 3.68 -9.47 2.08
C LEU A 41 2.99 -8.83 0.88
N ILE A 42 3.59 -7.77 0.36
CA ILE A 42 3.08 -6.98 -0.76
C ILE A 42 4.00 -7.18 -1.95
N PRO A 43 3.51 -7.47 -3.16
CA PRO A 43 4.40 -7.59 -4.30
C PRO A 43 5.24 -6.32 -4.54
N ALA A 44 6.52 -6.47 -4.83
CA ALA A 44 7.44 -5.33 -4.97
C ALA A 44 7.14 -4.48 -6.22
N ASN A 45 6.57 -5.10 -7.25
CA ASN A 45 6.24 -4.52 -8.54
C ASN A 45 4.88 -3.82 -8.57
N VAL A 46 4.07 -3.88 -7.51
CA VAL A 46 2.79 -3.16 -7.48
C VAL A 46 2.99 -1.67 -7.18
N SER A 47 2.18 -0.86 -7.84
CA SER A 47 2.02 0.57 -7.57
C SER A 47 0.97 0.79 -6.49
N LYS A 48 1.00 1.97 -5.85
CA LYS A 48 -0.03 2.36 -4.88
C LYS A 48 -1.38 2.28 -5.59
N PRO A 49 -2.38 1.55 -5.05
CA PRO A 49 -3.69 1.52 -5.66
C PRO A 49 -4.28 2.92 -5.70
N THR A 50 -4.66 3.38 -6.90
CA THR A 50 -5.25 4.70 -7.09
C THR A 50 -6.50 4.83 -6.24
N ASN A 51 -6.58 5.91 -5.47
CA ASN A 51 -7.79 6.26 -4.75
C ASN A 51 -8.77 6.85 -5.75
N THR A 52 -9.92 6.22 -5.99
CA THR A 52 -11.04 6.85 -6.72
C THR A 52 -11.73 7.95 -5.91
N TYR A 53 -11.21 8.32 -4.73
CA TYR A 53 -11.65 9.50 -4.01
C TYR A 53 -10.96 10.74 -4.60
N LYS A 54 -11.69 11.45 -5.48
CA LYS A 54 -11.42 12.85 -5.83
C LYS A 54 -11.40 13.66 -4.53
N TYR A 55 -10.23 13.97 -4.00
CA TYR A 55 -10.10 15.09 -3.08
C TYR A 55 -9.23 16.12 -3.78
N GLN A 56 -9.88 17.22 -4.12
CA GLN A 56 -9.29 18.36 -4.79
C GLN A 56 -8.09 18.84 -3.98
N SER A 57 -7.00 19.06 -4.70
CA SER A 57 -5.88 19.87 -4.27
C SER A 57 -6.39 21.18 -3.65
N GLN A 58 -6.14 21.37 -2.36
CA GLN A 58 -5.98 22.66 -1.72
C GLN A 58 -4.85 22.44 -0.71
N HIS A 59 -3.61 22.82 -0.98
CA HIS A 59 -3.23 24.21 -1.13
C HIS A 59 -2.39 24.49 -2.37
N SER A 60 -2.91 25.44 -3.14
CA SER A 60 -2.21 26.36 -4.02
C SER A 60 -1.47 27.42 -3.19
N LEU A 61 -0.45 28.01 -3.84
CA LEU A 61 0.36 29.19 -3.48
C LEU A 61 1.50 28.95 -2.48
#